data_AF-U2C2K0-F1
#
_entry.id   AF-U2C2K0-F1
#
_cell.length_a   1.000
_cell.length_b   1.000
_cell.length_c   1.000
_cell.angle_alpha   90.00
_cell.angle_beta   90.00
_cell.angle_gamma   90.00
#
_symmetry.space_group_name_H-M   'P 1'
#
loop_
_entity.id
_entity.type
_entity.pdbx_description
1 polymer ?
#
loop_
_entity_poly.entity_id
_entity_poly.type
_entity_poly.pdbx_seq_one_letter_code
_entity_poly.pdbx_strand_id
1 'polypeptide(L)'
;MKILKPIKTKKDLFSLYLSQYSEKNIRAYINDIIQQYRPKANAYCKNVSRQEFLTFVELYGLPNGYTLSEELQNEIKTRNLKV
;
A
#
# COMPACT_ATOMS: atom_id res chain seq x y z
N MET A 1 14.14 9.51 -10.11
CA MET A 1 13.12 8.86 -9.25
C MET A 1 12.09 8.17 -10.13
N LYS A 2 11.57 7.01 -9.72
CA LYS A 2 10.55 6.27 -10.47
C LYS A 2 9.14 6.67 -10.02
N ILE A 3 8.18 6.73 -10.94
CA ILE A 3 6.78 6.98 -10.58
C ILE A 3 6.18 5.71 -9.98
N LEU A 4 5.63 5.82 -8.78
CA LEU A 4 4.93 4.73 -8.09
C LEU A 4 3.60 4.45 -8.79
N LYS A 5 3.43 3.21 -9.24
CA LYS A 5 2.18 2.73 -9.82
C LYS A 5 1.38 1.93 -8.78
N PRO A 6 0.04 1.93 -8.84
CA PRO A 6 -0.78 1.06 -8.01
C PRO A 6 -0.39 -0.40 -8.22
N ILE A 7 -0.13 -1.11 -7.14
CA ILE A 7 0.07 -2.55 -7.16
C ILE A 7 -1.25 -3.30 -7.08
N LYS A 8 -1.23 -4.58 -7.45
CA LYS A 8 -2.40 -5.47 -7.35
C LYS A 8 -2.18 -6.63 -6.41
N THR A 9 -0.93 -6.95 -6.05
CA THR A 9 -0.61 -8.11 -5.23
C THR A 9 0.41 -7.80 -4.13
N LYS A 10 0.38 -8.61 -3.07
CA LYS A 10 1.40 -8.54 -1.99
C LYS A 10 2.81 -8.81 -2.50
N LYS A 11 2.97 -9.62 -3.55
CA LYS A 11 4.27 -9.90 -4.17
C LYS A 11 4.89 -8.64 -4.76
N ASP A 12 4.06 -7.81 -5.41
CA ASP A 12 4.50 -6.52 -5.94
C ASP A 12 4.89 -5.57 -4.80
N LEU A 13 4.11 -5.58 -3.70
CA LEU A 13 4.43 -4.80 -2.50
C LEU A 13 5.79 -5.19 -1.92
N PHE A 14 6.05 -6.49 -1.76
CA PHE A 14 7.35 -6.97 -1.27
C PHE A 14 8.48 -6.49 -2.18
N SER A 15 8.32 -6.63 -3.50
CA SER A 15 9.34 -6.23 -4.46
C SER A 15 9.71 -4.74 -4.37
N LEU A 16 8.76 -3.88 -3.96
CA LEU A 16 8.98 -2.44 -3.78
C LEU A 16 9.62 -2.08 -2.44
N TYR A 17 9.18 -2.73 -1.35
CA TYR A 17 9.51 -2.32 0.02
C TYR A 17 10.56 -3.20 0.71
N LEU A 18 11.01 -4.30 0.10
CA LEU A 18 12.01 -5.20 0.68
C LEU A 18 13.34 -4.53 1.03
N SER A 19 13.65 -3.39 0.40
CA SER A 19 14.84 -2.59 0.73
C SER A 19 14.71 -1.77 2.02
N GLN A 20 13.47 -1.57 2.51
CA GLN A 20 13.17 -0.76 3.69
C GLN A 20 12.66 -1.60 4.86
N TYR A 21 11.91 -2.66 4.57
CA TYR A 21 11.24 -3.49 5.57
C TYR A 21 11.46 -4.98 5.26
N SER A 22 11.48 -5.78 6.31
CA SER A 22 11.47 -7.24 6.15
C SER A 22 10.15 -7.73 5.56
N GLU A 23 10.18 -8.84 4.81
CA GLU A 23 8.97 -9.42 4.24
C GLU A 23 7.89 -9.71 5.30
N LYS A 24 8.32 -10.16 6.49
CA LYS A 24 7.45 -10.41 7.64
C LYS A 24 6.69 -9.15 8.05
N ASN A 25 7.37 -8.01 8.15
CA ASN A 25 6.77 -6.75 8.54
C ASN A 25 5.81 -6.25 7.46
N ILE A 26 6.24 -6.23 6.20
CA ILE A 26 5.39 -5.81 5.07
C ILE A 26 4.10 -6.65 5.04
N ARG A 27 4.22 -7.96 5.27
CA ARG A 27 3.09 -8.89 5.30
C ARG A 27 2.13 -8.60 6.46
N ALA A 28 2.66 -8.38 7.66
CA ALA A 28 1.83 -8.02 8.82
C ALA A 28 1.05 -6.73 8.55
N TYR A 29 1.76 -5.68 8.14
CA TYR A 29 1.20 -4.35 7.88
C TYR A 29 0.08 -4.38 6.82
N ILE A 30 0.31 -5.03 5.67
CA ILE A 30 -0.72 -5.09 4.63
C ILE A 30 -1.89 -5.99 5.02
N ASN A 31 -1.66 -7.04 5.82
CA ASN A 31 -2.73 -7.89 6.33
C ASN A 31 -3.65 -7.12 7.26
N ASP A 32 -3.07 -6.33 8.18
CA ASP A 32 -3.84 -5.52 9.12
C ASP A 32 -4.73 -4.51 8.37
N ILE A 33 -4.17 -3.85 7.36
CA ILE A 33 -4.92 -2.93 6.49
C ILE A 33 -6.04 -3.68 5.75
N ILE A 34 -5.73 -4.81 5.10
CA ILE A 34 -6.76 -5.61 4.40
C ILE A 34 -7.88 -6.01 5.37
N GLN A 35 -7.55 -6.40 6.60
CA GLN A 35 -8.52 -6.80 7.61
C GLN A 35 -9.42 -5.62 8.04
N GLN A 36 -8.87 -4.40 8.11
CA GLN A 36 -9.63 -3.19 8.39
C GLN A 36 -10.64 -2.86 7.27
N TYR A 37 -10.23 -2.93 6.01
CA TYR A 37 -11.12 -2.66 4.87
C TYR A 37 -12.07 -3.81 4.54
N ARG A 38 -11.63 -5.06 4.79
CA ARG A 38 -12.34 -6.28 4.42
C ARG A 38 -12.25 -7.31 5.56
N PRO A 39 -13.06 -7.15 6.62
CA PRO A 39 -13.01 -8.04 7.78
C PRO A 39 -13.28 -9.52 7.49
N LYS A 40 -13.96 -9.81 6.37
CA LYS A 40 -14.27 -11.18 5.91
C LYS A 40 -13.23 -11.74 4.93
N ALA A 41 -12.16 -10.99 4.64
CA ALA A 41 -11.13 -11.45 3.72
C ALA A 41 -10.37 -12.63 4.33
N ASN A 42 -9.97 -13.58 3.48
CA ASN A 42 -9.14 -14.70 3.90
C ASN A 42 -7.75 -14.20 4.32
N ALA A 43 -7.19 -14.73 5.41
CA ALA A 43 -5.82 -14.47 5.86
C ALA A 43 -4.76 -14.71 4.76
N TYR A 44 -5.05 -15.61 3.81
CA TYR A 44 -4.20 -15.92 2.66
C TYR A 44 -4.50 -15.06 1.42
N CYS A 45 -5.28 -13.98 1.55
CA CYS A 45 -5.57 -13.07 0.44
C CYS A 45 -4.24 -12.58 -0.18
N LYS A 46 -4.09 -12.71 -1.50
CA LYS A 46 -2.88 -12.24 -2.22
C LYS A 46 -3.07 -10.86 -2.84
N ASN A 47 -4.33 -10.48 -3.04
CA ASN A 47 -4.71 -9.28 -3.75
C ASN A 47 -4.66 -8.08 -2.81
N VAL A 48 -4.22 -6.96 -3.36
CA VAL A 48 -4.19 -5.66 -2.71
C VAL A 48 -4.93 -4.71 -3.63
N SER A 49 -5.96 -4.07 -3.11
CA SER A 49 -6.69 -3.02 -3.80
C SER A 49 -5.95 -1.69 -3.74
N ARG A 50 -6.31 -0.80 -4.65
CA ARG A 50 -5.80 0.57 -4.68
C ARG A 50 -6.00 1.30 -3.35
N GLN A 51 -7.13 1.06 -2.66
CA GLN A 51 -7.39 1.65 -1.34
C GLN A 51 -6.40 1.13 -0.29
N GLU A 52 -6.32 -0.19 -0.12
CA GLU A 52 -5.42 -0.84 0.84
C GLU A 52 -3.95 -0.45 0.58
N PHE A 53 -3.53 -0.38 -0.69
CA PHE A 53 -2.19 0.05 -1.06
C PHE A 53 -1.91 1.51 -0.69
N LEU A 54 -2.84 2.43 -1.00
CA LEU A 54 -2.67 3.84 -0.68
C LEU A 54 -2.63 4.09 0.82
N THR A 55 -3.43 3.37 1.60
CA THR A 55 -3.35 3.40 3.06
C THR A 55 -2.01 2.90 3.58
N PHE A 56 -1.45 1.85 2.95
CA PHE A 56 -0.10 1.38 3.29
C PHE A 56 0.95 2.48 3.04
N VAL A 57 0.89 3.15 1.89
CA VAL A 57 1.80 4.25 1.54
C VAL A 57 1.66 5.43 2.51
N GLU A 58 0.43 5.76 2.92
CA GLU A 58 0.15 6.84 3.86
C GLU A 58 0.70 6.54 5.26
N LEU A 59 0.58 5.29 5.72
CA LEU A 59 1.04 4.88 7.06
C LEU A 59 2.55 4.61 7.15
N TYR A 60 3.14 3.99 6.11
CA TYR A 60 4.51 3.49 6.14
C TYR A 60 5.48 4.24 5.22
N GLY A 61 4.98 5.26 4.52
CA GLY A 61 5.75 6.07 3.59
C GLY A 61 5.92 5.45 2.20
N LEU A 62 6.68 6.17 1.37
CA LEU A 62 6.95 5.76 -0.01
C LEU A 62 8.12 4.78 -0.11
N PRO A 63 8.16 3.93 -1.15
CA PRO A 63 9.30 3.07 -1.38
C PRO A 63 10.52 3.90 -1.79
N ASN A 64 11.71 3.46 -1.38
CA ASN A 64 12.96 4.17 -1.64
C ASN A 64 13.17 4.43 -3.15
N GLY A 65 13.40 5.69 -3.52
CA GLY A 65 13.64 6.09 -4.91
C GLY A 65 12.36 6.27 -5.76
N TYR A 66 11.18 6.16 -5.14
CA TYR A 66 9.89 6.38 -5.80
C TYR A 66 9.24 7.71 -5.39
N THR A 67 8.43 8.25 -6.29
CA THR A 67 7.54 9.39 -6.04
C THR A 67 6.12 9.03 -6.44
N LEU A 68 5.14 9.67 -5.80
CA LEU A 68 3.74 9.54 -6.22
C LEU A 68 3.52 10.30 -7.53
N SER A 69 2.73 9.72 -8.43
CA SER A 69 2.15 10.49 -9.54
C SER A 69 1.20 11.56 -8.99
N GLU A 70 1.00 12.64 -9.76
CA GLU A 70 0.05 13.70 -9.42
C GLU A 70 -1.36 13.14 -9.16
N GLU A 71 -1.78 12.13 -9.92
CA GLU A 71 -3.06 11.43 -9.73
C GLU A 71 -3.17 10.82 -8.32
N LEU A 72 -2.15 10.09 -7.87
CA LEU A 72 -2.17 9.44 -6.56
C LEU A 72 -2.02 10.46 -5.42
N GLN A 73 -1.24 11.53 -5.64
CA GLN A 73 -1.16 12.63 -4.67
C GLN A 73 -2.51 13.31 -4.49
N ASN A 74 -3.23 13.57 -5.59
CA ASN A 74 -4.55 14.17 -5.55
C ASN A 74 -5.57 13.23 -4.88
N GLU A 75 -5.48 11.92 -5.11
CA GLU A 75 -6.35 10.95 -4.44
C GLU A 75 -6.13 10.90 -2.93
N ILE A 76 -4.87 10.87 -2.47
CA ILE A 76 -4.54 10.91 -1.02
C ILE A 76 -5.05 12.21 -0.40
N LYS A 77 -4.80 13.37 -1.04
CA LYS A 77 -5.33 14.66 -0.59
C LYS A 77 -6.86 14.67 -0.51
N THR A 78 -7.53 14.09 -1.50
CA THR A 78 -9.00 14.03 -1.55
C THR A 78 -9.58 13.14 -0.46
N ARG A 79 -8.89 12.05 -0.07
CA ARG A 79 -9.32 11.19 1.05
C ARG A 79 -9.25 11.90 2.39
N ASN A 80 -8.19 12.68 2.62
CA ASN A 80 -8.03 13.49 3.83
C ASN A 80 -9.00 14.68 3.92
N LEU A 81 -9.71 15.01 2.83
CA LEU A 81 -10.76 16.04 2.80
C LEU A 81 -12.17 15.51 3.13
N LYS A 82 -12.33 14.21 3.42
CA LYS A 82 -13.62 13.60 3.84
C LYS A 82 -13.73 13.40 5.36
N VAL A 83 -13.25 14.36 6.14
CA VAL A 83 -13.51 14.44 7.59
C VAL A 83 -14.42 15.62 7.86
#